data_AF-A0A9X4AZW6-F1
#
_entry.id   AF-A0A9X4AZW6-F1
#
_cell.length_a   1.000
_cell.length_b   1.000
_cell.length_c   1.000
_cell.angle_alpha   90.00
_cell.angle_beta   90.00
_cell.angle_gamma   90.00
#
_symmetry.space_group_name_H-M   'P 1'
#
loop_
_entity.id
_entity.type
_entity.pdbx_description
1 polymer ?
#
loop_
_entity_poly.entity_id
_entity_poly.type
_entity_poly.pdbx_seq_one_letter_code
_entity_poly.pdbx_strand_id
1 'polypeptide(L)'
;MENEKVELMILEQLDFGMNILIHANYNKFGLSGKDEFLEILRIMKEKGWINYREETHELFKGEPNGKIIITKLGKTYLNENK
;
A
#
# COMPACT_ATOMS: atom_id res chain seq x y z
N MET A 1 6.31 13.79 5.78
CA MET A 1 7.22 13.29 6.83
C MET A 1 6.73 12.00 7.46
N GLU A 2 5.58 11.93 8.15
CA GLU A 2 5.13 10.67 8.78
C GLU A 2 4.59 9.64 7.77
N ASN A 3 3.70 10.06 6.85
CA ASN A 3 3.15 9.18 5.81
C ASN A 3 4.22 8.67 4.83
N GLU A 4 5.24 9.47 4.54
CA GLU A 4 6.31 9.12 3.60
C GLU A 4 7.15 7.94 4.11
N LYS A 5 7.40 7.88 5.42
CA LYS A 5 8.05 6.73 6.06
C LYS A 5 7.21 5.46 5.92
N VAL A 6 5.89 5.59 6.09
CA VAL A 6 4.95 4.46 5.94
C VAL A 6 4.88 3.99 4.47
N GLU A 7 4.82 4.92 3.51
CA GLU A 7 4.84 4.62 2.08
C GLU A 7 6.10 3.83 1.69
N LEU A 8 7.28 4.25 2.17
CA LEU A 8 8.54 3.54 1.95
C LEU A 8 8.53 2.14 2.54
N MET A 9 8.08 1.98 3.80
CA MET A 9 7.94 0.67 4.44
C MET A 9 7.02 -0.26 3.64
N ILE A 10 5.89 0.24 3.13
CA ILE A 10 4.97 -0.54 2.28
C ILE A 10 5.67 -0.98 1.00
N LEU A 11 6.38 -0.08 0.31
CA LEU A 11 7.12 -0.40 -0.91
C LEU A 11 8.21 -1.46 -0.67
N GLU A 12 8.96 -1.36 0.43
CA GLU A 12 9.97 -2.35 0.81
C GLU A 12 9.37 -3.74 1.01
N GLN A 13 8.24 -3.82 1.74
CA GLN A 13 7.56 -5.09 1.98
C GLN A 13 7.04 -5.71 0.67
N LEU A 14 6.49 -4.89 -0.24
CA LEU A 14 6.04 -5.34 -1.56
C LEU A 14 7.20 -5.79 -2.45
N ASP A 15 8.34 -5.10 -2.42
CA ASP A 15 9.53 -5.46 -3.19
C ASP A 15 10.16 -6.77 -2.69
N PHE A 16 10.11 -7.03 -1.38
CA PHE A 16 10.49 -8.32 -0.77
C PHE A 16 9.51 -9.46 -1.09
N GLY A 17 8.39 -9.16 -1.76
CA GLY A 17 7.41 -10.16 -2.21
C GLY A 17 6.34 -10.50 -1.17
N MET A 18 6.18 -9.69 -0.10
CA MET A 18 5.07 -9.90 0.82
C MET A 18 3.72 -9.68 0.12
N ASN A 19 2.76 -10.56 0.40
CA ASN A 19 1.36 -10.27 0.15
C ASN A 19 0.81 -9.48 1.32
N ILE A 20 0.53 -8.19 1.11
CA ILE A 20 -0.11 -7.34 2.12
C ILE A 20 -1.60 -7.70 2.17
N LEU A 21 -1.99 -8.51 3.16
CA LEU A 21 -3.38 -8.68 3.54
C LEU A 21 -3.80 -7.50 4.44
N ILE A 22 -4.69 -6.64 3.95
CA ILE A 22 -5.07 -5.36 4.58
C ILE A 22 -5.49 -5.53 6.04
N HIS A 23 -6.30 -6.56 6.32
CA HIS A 23 -6.87 -6.82 7.64
C HIS A 23 -5.85 -7.18 8.73
N ALA A 24 -4.59 -7.49 8.38
CA ALA A 24 -3.59 -7.99 9.33
C ALA A 24 -2.37 -7.06 9.50
N ASN A 25 -2.27 -5.94 8.78
CA ASN A 25 -0.99 -5.24 8.63
C ASN A 25 -0.97 -3.74 8.99
N TYR A 26 -2.10 -3.04 9.17
CA TYR A 26 -2.06 -1.59 9.49
C TYR A 26 -1.30 -1.28 10.79
N ASN A 27 -1.46 -2.11 11.83
CA ASN A 27 -0.69 -2.00 13.08
C ASN A 27 0.84 -2.14 12.89
N LYS A 28 1.29 -2.90 11.88
CA LYS A 28 2.74 -3.08 11.61
C LYS A 28 3.38 -1.81 11.06
N PHE A 29 2.57 -0.93 10.49
CA PHE A 29 2.99 0.36 9.98
C PHE A 29 2.78 1.49 10.99
N GLY A 30 2.38 1.18 12.23
CA GLY A 30 2.12 2.17 13.28
C GLY A 30 0.85 3.00 13.06
N LEU A 31 -0.04 2.56 12.17
CA LEU A 31 -1.26 3.29 11.84
C LEU A 31 -2.37 3.02 12.85
N SER A 32 -3.23 4.03 13.04
CA SER A 32 -4.30 4.01 14.03
C SER A 32 -5.46 3.08 13.65
N GLY A 33 -5.63 2.81 12.35
CA GLY A 33 -6.73 2.00 11.86
C GLY A 33 -6.61 1.59 10.40
N LYS A 34 -7.58 0.77 9.98
CA LYS A 34 -7.71 0.25 8.62
C LYS A 34 -7.92 1.37 7.60
N ASP A 35 -8.75 2.35 7.92
CA ASP A 35 -9.14 3.41 6.97
C ASP A 35 -7.95 4.29 6.58
N GLU A 36 -7.09 4.61 7.55
CA GLU A 36 -5.83 5.33 7.32
C GLU A 36 -4.90 4.55 6.38
N PHE A 37 -4.81 3.24 6.59
CA PHE A 37 -4.02 2.38 5.71
C PHE A 37 -4.59 2.31 4.29
N LEU A 38 -5.91 2.19 4.15
CA LEU A 38 -6.58 2.21 2.84
C LEU A 38 -6.37 3.52 2.10
N GLU A 39 -6.41 4.65 2.81
CA GLU A 39 -6.16 5.96 2.23
C GLU A 39 -4.72 6.09 1.71
N ILE A 40 -3.72 5.61 2.46
CA ILE A 40 -2.33 5.56 2.00
C ILE A 40 -2.22 4.70 0.73
N LEU A 41 -2.83 3.50 0.71
CA LEU A 41 -2.82 2.64 -0.48
C LEU A 41 -3.48 3.31 -1.69
N ARG A 42 -4.60 4.04 -1.48
CA ARG A 42 -5.27 4.82 -2.52
C ARG A 42 -4.35 5.89 -3.10
N ILE A 43 -3.70 6.69 -2.24
CA ILE A 43 -2.75 7.73 -2.64
C ILE A 43 -1.56 7.12 -3.40
N MET A 44 -0.99 6.02 -2.92
CA MET A 44 0.12 5.34 -3.60
C MET A 44 -0.28 4.78 -4.98
N LYS A 45 -1.53 4.33 -5.12
CA LYS A 45 -2.09 3.90 -6.42
C LYS A 45 -2.28 5.09 -7.36
N GLU A 46 -2.77 6.23 -6.87
CA GLU A 46 -2.90 7.48 -7.65
C GLU A 46 -1.55 8.02 -8.10
N LYS A 47 -0.52 7.92 -7.25
CA LYS A 47 0.88 8.22 -7.61
C LYS A 47 1.47 7.22 -8.62
N GLY A 48 0.78 6.12 -8.89
CA GLY A 48 1.23 5.07 -9.81
C GLY A 48 2.35 4.19 -9.24
N TRP A 49 2.62 4.23 -7.94
CA TRP A 49 3.69 3.46 -7.30
C TRP A 49 3.31 2.01 -7.06
N ILE A 50 2.03 1.76 -6.82
CA ILE A 50 1.47 0.42 -6.66
C ILE A 50 0.24 0.27 -7.54
N ASN A 51 -0.18 -0.97 -7.74
CA ASN A 51 -1.44 -1.29 -8.38
C ASN A 51 -2.14 -2.45 -7.67
N TYR A 52 -3.46 -2.40 -7.64
CA TYR A 52 -4.33 -3.45 -7.12
C TYR A 52 -5.72 -3.32 -7.73
N ARG A 53 -6.43 -4.47 -7.82
CA ARG A 53 -7.84 -4.48 -8.17
C ARG A 53 -8.65 -4.05 -6.97
N GLU A 54 -9.69 -3.26 -7.15
CA GLU A 54 -10.59 -2.88 -6.06
C GLU A 54 -11.66 -3.95 -5.85
N GLU A 55 -12.13 -4.07 -4.62
CA GLU A 55 -13.26 -4.93 -4.28
C GLU A 55 -14.56 -4.36 -4.88
N THR A 56 -15.33 -5.28 -5.47
CA THR A 56 -16.60 -4.98 -6.14
C THR A 56 -17.78 -5.05 -5.18
N HIS A 57 -17.63 -5.78 -4.07
CA HIS A 57 -18.65 -5.87 -3.04
C HIS A 57 -18.78 -4.56 -2.26
N GLU A 58 -20.00 -4.06 -2.12
CA GLU A 58 -20.27 -2.72 -1.57
C GLU A 58 -19.69 -2.50 -0.17
N LEU A 59 -19.76 -3.51 0.70
CA LEU A 59 -19.22 -3.48 2.06
C LEU A 59 -17.70 -3.26 2.16
N PHE A 60 -16.95 -3.52 1.08
CA PHE A 60 -15.48 -3.48 1.05
C PHE A 60 -14.97 -2.54 -0.04
N LYS A 61 -15.84 -1.66 -0.57
CA LYS A 61 -15.51 -0.77 -1.67
C LYS A 61 -14.27 0.08 -1.35
N GLY A 62 -13.31 0.10 -2.27
CA GLY A 62 -12.03 0.80 -2.11
C GLY A 62 -10.90 -0.06 -1.53
N GLU A 63 -11.21 -1.26 -1.05
CA GLU A 63 -10.20 -2.20 -0.58
C GLU A 63 -9.51 -2.93 -1.75
N PRO A 64 -8.20 -3.20 -1.64
CA PRO A 64 -7.55 -4.16 -2.52
C PRO A 64 -8.20 -5.55 -2.49
N ASN A 65 -8.74 -5.97 -3.64
CA ASN A 65 -9.12 -7.33 -3.94
C ASN A 65 -7.91 -8.14 -4.40
N GLY A 66 -7.33 -8.89 -3.47
CA GLY A 66 -6.20 -9.78 -3.72
C GLY A 66 -4.84 -9.10 -3.57
N LYS A 67 -3.96 -9.30 -4.55
CA LYS A 67 -2.55 -8.91 -4.44
C LYS A 67 -2.32 -7.45 -4.82
N ILE A 68 -1.60 -6.74 -3.95
CA ILE A 68 -0.99 -5.43 -4.25
C ILE A 68 0.36 -5.67 -4.93
N ILE A 69 0.61 -4.96 -6.03
CA ILE A 69 1.82 -5.10 -6.84
C ILE A 69 2.53 -3.76 -6.90
N ILE A 70 3.83 -3.74 -6.60
CA ILE A 70 4.69 -2.58 -6.82
C ILE A 70 4.96 -2.39 -8.32
N THR A 71 4.82 -1.15 -8.82
CA THR A 71 5.07 -0.83 -10.24
C THR A 71 6.56 -0.52 -10.47
N LYS A 72 6.95 -0.31 -11.74
CA LYS A 72 8.28 0.21 -12.07
C LYS A 72 8.53 1.57 -11.42
N LEU A 73 7.52 2.46 -11.41
CA LEU A 73 7.64 3.79 -10.81
C LEU A 73 7.81 3.69 -9.28
N GLY A 74 7.08 2.80 -8.62
CA GLY A 74 7.24 2.55 -7.19
C GLY A 74 8.62 2.01 -6.83
N LYS A 75 9.18 1.11 -7.64
CA LYS A 75 10.57 0.62 -7.46
C LYS A 75 11.60 1.73 -7.65
N THR A 76 11.41 2.61 -8.65
CA THR A 76 12.30 3.77 -8.85
C THR A 76 12.27 4.68 -7.63
N TYR A 77 11.08 5.08 -7.18
CA TYR A 77 10.93 5.93 -5.99
C TYR A 77 11.56 5.30 -4.75
N LEU A 78 11.35 3.99 -4.52
CA LEU A 78 11.96 3.26 -3.41
C LEU A 78 13.50 3.31 -3.45
N ASN A 79 14.10 3.13 -4.64
CA ASN A 79 15.56 3.13 -4.77
C ASN A 79 16.18 4.52 -4.61
N GLU A 80 15.47 5.59 -4.96
CA GLU A 80 15.93 6.97 -4.81
C GLU A 80 15.90 7.46 -3.35
N ASN A 81 15.14 6.78 -2.49
CA ASN A 81 14.88 7.18 -1.10
C ASN A 81 15.30 6.11 -0.06
N LYS A 82 16.08 5.11 -0.48
CA LYS A 82 16.72 4.10 0.38
C LYS A 82 18.08 4.59 0.87
#